data_AF-A0A7C9WA80-F1
#
_entry.id   AF-A0A7C9WA80-F1
#
_cell.length_a   1.000
_cell.length_b   1.000
_cell.length_c   1.000
_cell.angle_alpha   90.00
_cell.angle_beta   90.00
_cell.angle_gamma   90.00
#
_symmetry.space_group_name_H-M   'P 1'
#
loop_
_entity.id
_entity.type
_entity.pdbx_description
1 polymer ?
#
loop_
_entity_poly.entity_id
_entity_poly.type
_entity_poly.pdbx_seq_one_letter_code
_entity_poly.pdbx_strand_id
1 'polypeptide(L)'
;MLAELFTAAANACRDRSPLTQRLLDDAAEDLRQGGVTSRIMAGSERDREGTMPGLRFAGAVHRLVLEGRAPGLAKHYPSVGGQPDLPTLWEAALPALGEHADLLRQRVQATVVQTNEPGRSAPLYGGLMVAAQEAAKAAGRHVPFCVRLLEVGASGGLNLRPHHVGYRLEDTVLGDPDSLLVLDPEWTGRPPADLSHRLRVVGRAGCDLSPVDVSTEDGRLHLSSFVWADQLGRWNRLRDALDLAATDPVKVERSAGPEWLAKQLARAERDVLTVVWHSVVWQYVSPADRAMGRAVLADAAAKATPTTPLALLVFEPRRTDDDYRFELLLKLWPAGISLNLGYGAGHGTPFTWDVTPWE
;
A
#
# COMPACT_ATOMS: atom_id res chain seq x y z
N MET A 1 -12.67 25.34 -7.43
CA MET A 1 -11.42 24.58 -7.27
C MET A 1 -11.67 23.27 -6.53
N LEU A 2 -12.18 23.27 -5.30
CA LEU A 2 -12.39 22.03 -4.54
C LEU A 2 -13.41 21.07 -5.19
N ALA A 3 -14.54 21.57 -5.69
CA ALA A 3 -15.52 20.76 -6.42
C ALA A 3 -14.90 20.05 -7.64
N GLU A 4 -13.98 20.70 -8.36
CA GLU A 4 -13.28 20.08 -9.49
C GLU A 4 -12.34 18.95 -9.05
N LEU A 5 -11.71 19.08 -7.88
CA LEU A 5 -10.92 17.99 -7.29
C LEU A 5 -11.80 16.79 -6.89
N PHE A 6 -13.05 17.02 -6.48
CA PHE A 6 -14.02 15.95 -6.23
C PHE A 6 -14.46 15.29 -7.53
N THR A 7 -14.79 16.06 -8.57
CA THR A 7 -15.10 15.53 -9.91
C THR A 7 -13.95 14.69 -10.46
N ALA A 8 -12.70 15.15 -10.31
CA ALA A 8 -11.52 14.40 -10.73
C ALA A 8 -11.39 13.07 -9.96
N ALA A 9 -11.61 13.09 -8.65
CA ALA A 9 -11.61 11.88 -7.83
C ALA A 9 -12.75 10.92 -8.19
N ALA A 10 -13.95 11.43 -8.50
CA ALA A 10 -15.08 10.64 -8.96
C ALA A 10 -14.76 9.95 -10.30
N ASN A 11 -14.17 10.68 -11.25
CA ASN A 11 -13.69 10.12 -12.51
C ASN A 11 -12.65 9.03 -12.31
N ALA A 12 -11.74 9.17 -11.33
CA ALA A 12 -10.80 8.12 -10.97
C ALA A 12 -11.47 6.90 -10.29
N CYS A 13 -12.69 7.02 -9.77
CA CYS A 13 -13.45 5.89 -9.24
C CYS A 13 -14.31 5.19 -10.30
N ARG A 14 -14.50 5.81 -11.47
CA ARG A 14 -15.32 5.28 -12.57
C ARG A 14 -14.93 3.85 -12.91
N ASP A 15 -15.94 3.01 -13.13
CA ASP A 15 -15.85 1.58 -13.44
C ASP A 15 -15.22 0.68 -12.35
N ARG A 16 -14.57 1.27 -11.33
CA ARG A 16 -13.91 0.56 -10.24
C ARG A 16 -14.67 0.60 -8.92
N SER A 17 -15.42 1.69 -8.67
CA SER A 17 -16.31 1.87 -7.52
C SER A 17 -17.46 2.82 -7.89
N PRO A 18 -18.56 2.29 -8.45
CA PRO A 18 -19.76 3.09 -8.73
C PRO A 18 -20.31 3.80 -7.48
N LEU A 19 -20.18 3.20 -6.30
CA LEU A 19 -20.63 3.81 -5.04
C LEU A 19 -19.80 5.05 -4.70
N THR A 20 -18.47 4.92 -4.70
CA THR A 20 -17.59 6.05 -4.35
C THR A 20 -17.64 7.13 -5.41
N GLN A 21 -17.71 6.74 -6.69
CA GLN A 21 -17.93 7.69 -7.79
C GLN A 21 -19.18 8.52 -7.54
N ARG A 22 -20.34 7.88 -7.33
CA ARG A 22 -21.61 8.57 -7.16
C ARG A 22 -21.59 9.51 -5.94
N LEU A 23 -21.06 9.04 -4.81
CA LEU A 23 -20.90 9.85 -3.60
C LEU A 23 -20.09 11.12 -3.87
N LEU A 24 -19.00 11.02 -4.64
CA LEU A 24 -18.13 12.14 -4.95
C LEU A 24 -18.71 13.10 -5.99
N ASP A 25 -19.42 12.59 -6.99
CA ASP A 25 -20.15 13.42 -7.97
C ASP A 25 -21.21 14.28 -7.27
N ASP A 26 -22.02 13.67 -6.40
CA ASP A 26 -23.06 14.39 -5.65
C ASP A 26 -22.46 15.37 -4.63
N ALA A 27 -21.37 15.00 -3.95
CA ALA A 27 -20.64 15.89 -3.05
C ALA A 27 -19.96 17.07 -3.79
N ALA A 28 -19.50 16.87 -5.02
CA ALA A 28 -18.98 17.94 -5.86
C ALA A 28 -20.07 18.97 -6.20
N GLU A 29 -21.28 18.51 -6.49
CA GLU A 29 -22.41 19.38 -6.79
C GLU A 29 -22.89 20.14 -5.54
N ASP A 30 -23.01 19.45 -4.40
CA ASP A 30 -23.31 20.09 -3.11
C ASP A 30 -22.26 21.15 -2.72
N LEU A 31 -20.97 20.92 -3.02
CA LEU A 31 -19.92 21.94 -2.86
C LEU A 31 -20.18 23.18 -3.73
N ARG A 32 -20.57 23.02 -5.00
CA ARG A 32 -20.88 24.15 -5.91
C ARG A 32 -22.05 24.97 -5.38
N GLN A 33 -23.02 24.32 -4.75
CA GLN A 33 -24.22 24.95 -4.19
C GLN A 33 -24.01 25.51 -2.77
N GLY A 34 -22.85 25.31 -2.16
CA GLY A 34 -22.56 25.80 -0.81
C GLY A 34 -23.22 24.97 0.31
N GLY A 35 -23.50 23.69 0.04
CA GLY A 35 -24.21 22.79 0.95
C GLY A 35 -23.37 22.23 2.11
N VAL A 36 -23.78 21.06 2.62
CA VAL A 36 -23.16 20.45 3.82
C VAL A 36 -21.70 20.08 3.61
N THR A 37 -21.33 19.69 2.40
CA THR A 37 -19.96 19.33 2.01
C THR A 37 -19.03 20.54 2.13
N SER A 38 -19.52 21.77 1.86
CA SER A 38 -18.76 23.00 2.07
C SER A 38 -18.42 23.22 3.54
N ARG A 39 -19.32 22.87 4.47
CA ARG A 39 -19.05 22.92 5.91
C ARG A 39 -18.03 21.87 6.34
N ILE A 40 -18.18 20.65 5.84
CA ILE A 40 -17.26 19.53 6.12
C ILE A 40 -15.85 19.85 5.62
N MET A 41 -15.74 20.44 4.43
CA MET A 41 -14.46 20.71 3.81
C MET A 41 -13.84 22.07 4.19
N ALA A 42 -14.47 22.85 5.07
CA ALA A 42 -13.92 24.12 5.53
C ALA A 42 -12.50 23.95 6.10
N GLY A 43 -11.56 24.82 5.70
CA GLY A 43 -10.13 24.71 6.00
C GLY A 43 -9.31 23.91 4.99
N SER A 44 -9.95 23.36 3.95
CA SER A 44 -9.34 22.58 2.87
C SER A 44 -9.16 23.39 1.57
N GLU A 45 -9.26 24.73 1.64
CA GLU A 45 -9.29 25.61 0.46
C GLU A 45 -7.96 25.63 -0.31
N ARG A 46 -6.87 25.20 0.34
CA ARG A 46 -5.52 25.11 -0.25
C ARG A 46 -5.19 23.71 -0.80
N ASP A 47 -6.16 22.79 -0.77
CA ASP A 47 -5.96 21.48 -1.34
C ASP A 47 -5.75 21.53 -2.85
N ARG A 48 -5.00 20.55 -3.32
CA ARG A 48 -4.58 20.36 -4.71
C ARG A 48 -4.72 18.89 -5.08
N GLU A 49 -4.58 18.57 -6.37
CA GLU A 49 -4.76 17.21 -6.90
C GLU A 49 -4.05 16.13 -6.05
N GLY A 50 -2.77 16.31 -5.73
CA GLY A 50 -1.99 15.36 -4.92
C GLY A 50 -2.42 15.21 -3.44
N THR A 51 -3.30 16.06 -2.92
CA THR A 51 -3.84 15.96 -1.55
C THR A 51 -5.16 15.17 -1.47
N MET A 52 -5.71 14.81 -2.63
CA MET A 52 -6.86 13.90 -2.78
C MET A 52 -8.04 14.21 -1.82
N PRO A 53 -8.54 15.46 -1.76
CA PRO A 53 -9.56 15.85 -0.79
C PRO A 53 -10.87 15.05 -0.92
N GLY A 54 -11.29 14.73 -2.14
CA GLY A 54 -12.46 13.88 -2.38
C GLY A 54 -12.31 12.49 -1.76
N LEU A 55 -11.15 11.83 -1.95
CA LEU A 55 -10.91 10.52 -1.36
C LEU A 55 -10.77 10.56 0.17
N ARG A 56 -10.25 11.65 0.74
CA ARG A 56 -10.27 11.86 2.21
C ARG A 56 -11.68 12.02 2.74
N PHE A 57 -12.54 12.77 2.03
CA PHE A 57 -13.95 12.88 2.35
C PHE A 57 -14.65 11.51 2.29
N ALA A 58 -14.51 10.77 1.20
CA ALA A 58 -15.10 9.44 1.05
C ALA A 58 -14.63 8.47 2.16
N GLY A 59 -13.34 8.49 2.51
CA GLY A 59 -12.81 7.71 3.63
C GLY A 59 -13.41 8.11 4.97
N ALA A 60 -13.55 9.40 5.24
CA ALA A 60 -14.18 9.90 6.47
C ALA A 60 -15.66 9.50 6.58
N VAL A 61 -16.41 9.54 5.47
CA VAL A 61 -17.81 9.09 5.40
C VAL A 61 -17.90 7.56 5.59
N HIS A 62 -17.04 6.79 4.92
CA HIS A 62 -17.00 5.35 5.13
C HIS A 62 -16.67 5.00 6.58
N ARG A 63 -15.75 5.74 7.22
CA ARG A 63 -15.45 5.56 8.64
C ARG A 63 -16.69 5.77 9.53
N LEU A 64 -17.55 6.74 9.25
CA LEU A 64 -18.82 6.91 10.00
C LEU A 64 -19.73 5.68 9.85
N VAL A 65 -19.81 5.14 8.64
CA VAL A 65 -20.61 3.93 8.35
C VAL A 65 -20.06 2.73 9.13
N LEU A 66 -18.74 2.52 9.12
CA LEU A 66 -18.08 1.43 9.84
C LEU A 66 -18.27 1.52 11.36
N GLU A 67 -18.36 2.73 11.89
CA GLU A 67 -18.63 2.99 13.31
C GLU A 67 -20.12 2.87 13.68
N GLY A 68 -20.99 2.55 12.73
CA GLY A 68 -22.43 2.43 12.95
C GLY A 68 -23.14 3.78 13.15
N ARG A 69 -22.49 4.91 12.83
CA ARG A 69 -23.02 6.26 13.03
C ARG A 69 -23.91 6.76 11.89
N ALA A 70 -24.00 6.03 10.80
CA ALA A 70 -24.80 6.39 9.63
C ALA A 70 -25.71 5.23 9.18
N PRO A 71 -26.68 4.79 10.01
CA PRO A 71 -27.48 3.58 9.72
C PRO A 71 -28.34 3.69 8.45
N GLY A 72 -28.76 4.89 8.05
CA GLY A 72 -29.42 5.12 6.76
C GLY A 72 -28.48 4.86 5.59
N LEU A 73 -27.30 5.48 5.62
CA LEU A 73 -26.27 5.34 4.59
C LEU A 73 -25.66 3.93 4.54
N ALA A 74 -25.55 3.24 5.69
CA ALA A 74 -25.00 1.88 5.80
C ALA A 74 -25.73 0.88 4.90
N LYS A 75 -27.03 1.10 4.63
CA LYS A 75 -27.82 0.27 3.72
C LYS A 75 -27.27 0.26 2.30
N HIS A 76 -26.48 1.25 1.91
CA HIS A 76 -25.85 1.33 0.60
C HIS A 76 -24.43 0.76 0.57
N TYR A 77 -23.81 0.46 1.72
CA TYR A 77 -22.39 0.11 1.82
C TYR A 77 -22.18 -1.41 1.91
N PRO A 78 -21.68 -2.09 0.86
CA PRO A 78 -21.50 -3.54 0.86
C PRO A 78 -20.53 -4.05 1.94
N SER A 79 -19.51 -3.26 2.30
CA SER A 79 -18.54 -3.56 3.36
C SER A 79 -19.18 -3.86 4.73
N VAL A 80 -20.41 -3.37 4.97
CA VAL A 80 -21.21 -3.61 6.18
C VAL A 80 -22.52 -4.37 5.90
N GLY A 81 -22.62 -5.01 4.73
CA GLY A 81 -23.78 -5.83 4.34
C GLY A 81 -24.91 -5.07 3.63
N GLY A 82 -24.70 -3.79 3.27
CA GLY A 82 -25.63 -3.02 2.45
C GLY A 82 -25.65 -3.43 0.98
N GLN A 83 -26.62 -2.90 0.24
CA GLN A 83 -26.78 -3.03 -1.21
C GLN A 83 -26.91 -1.63 -1.83
N PRO A 84 -26.00 -1.20 -2.72
CA PRO A 84 -26.01 0.16 -3.24
C PRO A 84 -27.24 0.43 -4.10
N ASP A 85 -28.12 1.33 -3.65
CA ASP A 85 -29.08 2.03 -4.50
C ASP A 85 -28.51 3.42 -4.83
N LEU A 86 -27.86 3.55 -6.00
CA LEU A 86 -27.12 4.76 -6.37
C LEU A 86 -28.01 6.00 -6.53
N PRO A 87 -29.21 5.92 -7.17
CA PRO A 87 -30.16 7.04 -7.22
C PRO A 87 -30.46 7.69 -5.87
N THR A 88 -30.63 6.91 -4.80
CA THR A 88 -31.03 7.39 -3.47
C THR A 88 -29.86 7.56 -2.49
N LEU A 89 -28.62 7.27 -2.92
CA LEU A 89 -27.42 7.32 -2.08
C LEU A 89 -27.19 8.67 -1.41
N TRP A 90 -27.32 9.77 -2.17
CA TRP A 90 -27.08 11.11 -1.63
C TRP A 90 -28.13 11.52 -0.60
N GLU A 91 -29.41 11.24 -0.88
CA GLU A 91 -30.51 11.48 0.06
C GLU A 91 -30.30 10.72 1.37
N ALA A 92 -29.80 9.48 1.30
CA ALA A 92 -29.45 8.69 2.47
C ALA A 92 -28.20 9.21 3.21
N ALA A 93 -27.27 9.89 2.51
CA ALA A 93 -26.06 10.45 3.09
C ALA A 93 -26.32 11.77 3.84
N LEU A 94 -27.21 12.64 3.32
CA LEU A 94 -27.43 13.99 3.82
C LEU A 94 -27.69 14.08 5.36
N PRO A 95 -28.52 13.23 5.98
CA PRO A 95 -28.72 13.27 7.43
C PRO A 95 -27.42 13.05 8.21
N ALA A 96 -26.64 12.03 7.85
CA ALA A 96 -25.38 11.70 8.52
C ALA A 96 -24.30 12.76 8.27
N LEU A 97 -24.22 13.31 7.05
CA LEU A 97 -23.31 14.41 6.73
C LEU A 97 -23.65 15.67 7.53
N GLY A 98 -24.95 15.96 7.69
CA GLY A 98 -25.44 17.11 8.44
C GLY A 98 -25.18 17.00 9.94
N GLU A 99 -25.50 15.84 10.52
CA GLU A 99 -25.34 15.54 11.94
C GLU A 99 -23.86 15.49 12.36
N HIS A 100 -23.00 14.94 11.51
CA HIS A 100 -21.59 14.69 11.84
C HIS A 100 -20.61 15.62 11.11
N ALA A 101 -21.05 16.79 10.66
CA ALA A 101 -20.24 17.70 9.84
C ALA A 101 -18.89 18.06 10.49
N ASP A 102 -18.88 18.42 11.77
CA ASP A 102 -17.65 18.82 12.49
C ASP A 102 -16.68 17.65 12.68
N LEU A 103 -17.21 16.45 12.97
CA LEU A 103 -16.41 15.24 13.08
C LEU A 103 -15.78 14.85 11.74
N LEU A 104 -16.56 14.93 10.65
CA LEU A 104 -16.07 14.68 9.30
C LEU A 104 -14.98 15.68 8.92
N ARG A 105 -15.17 16.96 9.22
CA ARG A 105 -14.17 18.00 9.01
C ARG A 105 -12.86 17.68 9.75
N GLN A 106 -12.95 17.33 11.04
CA GLN A 106 -11.77 16.94 11.81
C GLN A 106 -11.02 15.76 11.17
N ARG A 107 -11.76 14.73 10.73
CA ARG A 107 -11.17 13.54 10.10
C ARG A 107 -10.50 13.83 8.77
N VAL A 108 -11.17 14.60 7.91
CA VAL A 108 -10.61 15.03 6.62
C VAL A 108 -9.30 15.79 6.82
N GLN A 109 -9.26 16.70 7.81
CA GLN A 109 -8.05 17.48 8.10
C GLN A 109 -6.93 16.67 8.76
N ALA A 110 -7.28 15.69 9.60
CA ALA A 110 -6.30 14.89 10.34
C ALA A 110 -5.67 13.75 9.54
N THR A 111 -6.19 13.46 8.34
CA THR A 111 -5.86 12.23 7.62
C THR A 111 -5.26 12.52 6.24
N VAL A 112 -4.38 11.64 5.78
CA VAL A 112 -3.98 11.51 4.37
C VAL A 112 -4.53 10.20 3.83
N VAL A 113 -4.78 10.10 2.51
CA VAL A 113 -5.27 8.85 1.90
C VAL A 113 -4.34 7.69 2.24
N GLN A 114 -4.89 6.62 2.83
CA GLN A 114 -4.14 5.43 3.20
C GLN A 114 -4.43 4.29 2.22
N THR A 115 -3.40 3.82 1.51
CA THR A 115 -3.50 2.65 0.62
C THR A 115 -2.50 1.58 1.06
N ASN A 116 -2.51 1.20 2.34
CA ASN A 116 -1.73 0.06 2.83
C ASN A 116 -2.30 -1.24 2.25
N GLU A 117 -1.98 -1.51 1.00
CA GLU A 117 -2.58 -2.57 0.19
C GLU A 117 -1.80 -3.88 0.31
N PRO A 118 -2.39 -4.93 0.93
CA PRO A 118 -1.70 -6.22 1.11
C PRO A 118 -1.46 -6.97 -0.19
N GLY A 119 -2.25 -6.70 -1.25
CA GLY A 119 -2.06 -7.35 -2.56
C GLY A 119 -0.68 -7.07 -3.17
N ARG A 120 -0.04 -5.95 -2.82
CA ARG A 120 1.33 -5.61 -3.25
C ARG A 120 2.37 -6.59 -2.73
N SER A 121 2.06 -7.35 -1.68
CA SER A 121 2.91 -8.44 -1.19
C SER A 121 3.18 -9.49 -2.26
N ALA A 122 2.25 -9.72 -3.21
CA ALA A 122 2.41 -10.71 -4.27
C ALA A 122 3.64 -10.44 -5.16
N PRO A 123 3.71 -9.33 -5.94
CA PRO A 123 4.90 -9.07 -6.75
C PRO A 123 6.16 -8.89 -5.89
N LEU A 124 6.05 -8.26 -4.72
CA LEU A 124 7.18 -8.06 -3.80
C LEU A 124 7.78 -9.38 -3.28
N TYR A 125 6.96 -10.39 -3.00
CA TYR A 125 7.43 -11.73 -2.62
C TYR A 125 8.26 -12.37 -3.73
N GLY A 126 7.77 -12.32 -4.97
CA GLY A 126 8.54 -12.83 -6.12
C GLY A 126 9.86 -12.08 -6.29
N GLY A 127 9.86 -10.76 -6.09
CA GLY A 127 11.08 -9.96 -6.10
C GLY A 127 12.09 -10.33 -5.00
N LEU A 128 11.61 -10.66 -3.79
CA LEU A 128 12.48 -11.15 -2.71
C LEU A 128 13.14 -12.48 -3.05
N MET A 129 12.38 -13.39 -3.67
CA MET A 129 12.91 -14.69 -4.11
C MET A 129 14.03 -14.50 -5.14
N VAL A 130 13.83 -13.61 -6.13
CA VAL A 130 14.86 -13.26 -7.11
C VAL A 130 16.08 -12.64 -6.42
N ALA A 131 15.88 -11.64 -5.55
CA ALA A 131 16.98 -10.97 -4.87
C ALA A 131 17.82 -11.94 -4.01
N ALA A 132 17.17 -12.82 -3.23
CA ALA A 132 17.84 -13.79 -2.37
C ALA A 132 18.63 -14.84 -3.17
N GLN A 133 18.09 -15.29 -4.31
CA GLN A 133 18.76 -16.21 -5.22
C GLN A 133 19.95 -15.56 -5.92
N GLU A 134 19.76 -14.39 -6.52
CA GLU A 134 20.82 -13.71 -7.27
C GLU A 134 21.97 -13.27 -6.35
N ALA A 135 21.67 -12.86 -5.12
CA ALA A 135 22.68 -12.61 -4.10
C ALA A 135 23.48 -13.88 -3.77
N ALA A 136 22.81 -15.02 -3.64
CA ALA A 136 23.46 -16.31 -3.38
C ALA A 136 24.37 -16.72 -4.53
N LYS A 137 23.89 -16.63 -5.78
CA LYS A 137 24.69 -16.92 -6.98
C LYS A 137 25.95 -16.04 -7.04
N ALA A 138 25.81 -14.73 -6.86
CA ALA A 138 26.93 -13.78 -6.88
C ALA A 138 27.96 -14.05 -5.77
N ALA A 139 27.52 -14.60 -4.63
CA ALA A 139 28.38 -15.01 -3.52
C ALA A 139 28.94 -16.45 -3.65
N GLY A 140 28.65 -17.17 -4.74
CA GLY A 140 29.08 -18.56 -4.93
C GLY A 140 28.36 -19.57 -4.03
N ARG A 141 27.14 -19.26 -3.58
CA ARG A 141 26.32 -20.10 -2.70
C ARG A 141 25.31 -20.92 -3.50
N HIS A 142 25.04 -22.14 -3.04
CA HIS A 142 24.00 -23.02 -3.60
C HIS A 142 22.62 -22.86 -2.96
N VAL A 143 22.52 -22.11 -1.86
CA VAL A 143 21.26 -21.88 -1.13
C VAL A 143 20.99 -20.39 -1.05
N PRO A 144 19.74 -19.93 -1.31
CA PRO A 144 19.37 -18.52 -1.19
C PRO A 144 19.71 -17.91 0.17
N PHE A 145 19.94 -16.60 0.19
CA PHE A 145 20.13 -15.86 1.44
C PHE A 145 18.84 -15.86 2.29
N CYS A 146 19.00 -15.88 3.62
CA CYS A 146 17.95 -15.39 4.50
C CYS A 146 17.82 -13.87 4.33
N VAL A 147 16.62 -13.34 4.54
CA VAL A 147 16.28 -11.94 4.31
C VAL A 147 16.10 -11.20 5.63
N ARG A 148 16.76 -10.05 5.76
CA ARG A 148 16.38 -8.98 6.68
C ARG A 148 15.64 -7.90 5.91
N LEU A 149 14.39 -7.66 6.25
CA LEU A 149 13.47 -6.81 5.50
C LEU A 149 13.28 -5.43 6.14
N LEU A 150 13.48 -4.36 5.38
CA LEU A 150 13.33 -2.98 5.84
C LEU A 150 12.33 -2.23 4.96
N GLU A 151 11.16 -1.87 5.50
CA GLU A 151 10.11 -1.17 4.74
C GLU A 151 10.02 0.32 5.07
N VAL A 152 10.14 1.15 4.03
CA VAL A 152 9.92 2.59 4.13
C VAL A 152 8.51 2.92 3.66
N GLY A 153 7.76 3.67 4.46
CA GLY A 153 6.36 3.98 4.19
C GLY A 153 5.44 2.79 4.48
N ALA A 154 5.72 2.07 5.57
CA ALA A 154 5.05 0.82 5.88
C ALA A 154 3.59 1.01 6.31
N SER A 155 3.13 2.24 6.59
CA SER A 155 1.80 2.55 7.13
C SER A 155 1.47 1.70 8.37
N GLY A 156 0.61 0.67 8.24
CA GLY A 156 0.27 -0.30 9.29
C GLY A 156 1.11 -1.58 9.31
N GLY A 157 2.10 -1.71 8.42
CA GLY A 157 3.06 -2.83 8.39
C GLY A 157 2.50 -4.13 7.82
N LEU A 158 1.40 -4.08 7.06
CA LEU A 158 0.71 -5.28 6.55
C LEU A 158 1.56 -6.11 5.58
N ASN A 159 2.53 -5.49 4.88
CA ASN A 159 3.41 -6.18 3.94
C ASN A 159 4.68 -6.74 4.59
N LEU A 160 4.96 -6.48 5.87
CA LEU A 160 6.19 -6.90 6.58
C LEU A 160 6.28 -8.41 6.89
N ARG A 161 5.30 -9.20 6.47
CA ARG A 161 5.20 -10.65 6.77
C ARG A 161 5.06 -11.53 5.52
N PRO A 162 5.85 -11.30 4.45
CA PRO A 162 5.65 -11.99 3.17
C PRO A 162 5.84 -13.51 3.27
N HIS A 163 6.59 -14.00 4.25
CA HIS A 163 6.80 -15.44 4.49
C HIS A 163 5.61 -16.13 5.20
N HIS A 164 4.69 -15.36 5.78
CA HIS A 164 3.47 -15.84 6.43
C HIS A 164 2.22 -15.64 5.57
N VAL A 165 2.38 -15.17 4.33
CA VAL A 165 1.28 -15.06 3.36
C VAL A 165 1.27 -16.30 2.48
N GLY A 166 0.09 -16.80 2.13
CA GLY A 166 -0.05 -17.83 1.10
C GLY A 166 -0.18 -17.19 -0.27
N TYR A 167 0.61 -17.61 -1.25
CA TYR A 167 0.47 -17.16 -2.65
C TYR A 167 0.03 -18.35 -3.49
N ARG A 168 -1.26 -18.41 -3.81
CA ARG A 168 -1.87 -19.52 -4.53
C ARG A 168 -1.57 -19.40 -6.01
N LEU A 169 -0.81 -20.36 -6.52
CA LEU A 169 -0.56 -20.56 -7.94
C LEU A 169 -1.40 -21.76 -8.42
N GLU A 170 -1.46 -21.99 -9.73
CA GLU A 170 -2.22 -23.10 -10.32
C GLU A 170 -1.80 -24.48 -9.77
N ASP A 171 -0.50 -24.66 -9.50
CA ASP A 171 0.13 -25.93 -9.19
C ASP A 171 0.65 -26.04 -7.75
N THR A 172 0.76 -24.92 -7.03
CA THR A 172 1.38 -24.88 -5.70
C THR A 172 0.91 -23.66 -4.90
N VAL A 173 1.23 -23.65 -3.60
CA VAL A 173 1.11 -22.47 -2.74
C VAL A 173 2.50 -22.11 -2.23
N LEU A 174 2.96 -20.90 -2.55
CA LEU A 174 4.20 -20.35 -2.01
C LEU A 174 3.93 -19.69 -0.64
N GLY A 175 4.99 -19.54 0.16
CA GLY A 175 4.89 -18.96 1.50
C GLY A 175 4.25 -19.93 2.49
N ASP A 176 3.19 -19.48 3.17
CA ASP A 176 2.47 -20.27 4.17
C ASP A 176 1.10 -20.74 3.62
N PRO A 177 0.91 -22.05 3.36
CA PRO A 177 -0.35 -22.57 2.81
C PRO A 177 -1.52 -22.49 3.79
N ASP A 178 -1.25 -22.39 5.10
CA ASP A 178 -2.27 -22.31 6.16
C ASP A 178 -2.51 -20.87 6.63
N SER A 179 -1.97 -19.88 5.90
CA SER A 179 -2.09 -18.46 6.20
C SER A 179 -3.55 -17.99 6.26
N LEU A 180 -3.83 -17.09 7.21
CA LEU A 180 -5.08 -16.33 7.25
C LEU A 180 -5.27 -15.43 6.01
N LEU A 181 -4.16 -14.97 5.41
CA LEU A 181 -4.14 -14.24 4.15
C LEU A 181 -3.58 -15.12 3.03
N VAL A 182 -4.46 -15.50 2.09
CA VAL A 182 -4.05 -16.18 0.86
C VAL A 182 -4.38 -15.31 -0.35
N LEU A 183 -3.35 -14.90 -1.08
CA LEU A 183 -3.45 -14.11 -2.30
C LEU A 183 -3.49 -15.03 -3.52
N ASP A 184 -4.37 -14.74 -4.47
CA ASP A 184 -4.18 -15.13 -5.86
C ASP A 184 -3.35 -14.03 -6.53
N PRO A 185 -2.09 -14.30 -6.91
CA PRO A 185 -1.22 -13.29 -7.50
C PRO A 185 -1.63 -12.87 -8.91
N GLU A 186 -2.44 -13.68 -9.60
CA GLU A 186 -2.79 -13.50 -11.01
C GLU A 186 -1.54 -13.22 -11.88
N TRP A 187 -0.50 -14.04 -11.67
CA TRP A 187 0.78 -13.87 -12.35
C TRP A 187 0.73 -14.34 -13.80
N THR A 188 1.12 -13.46 -14.72
CA THR A 188 1.52 -13.85 -16.07
C THR A 188 3.01 -14.14 -16.06
N GLY A 189 3.38 -15.39 -16.35
CA GLY A 189 4.74 -15.90 -16.17
C GLY A 189 5.09 -16.19 -14.71
N ARG A 190 6.38 -16.35 -14.43
CA ARG A 190 6.91 -16.61 -13.09
C ARG A 190 8.13 -15.72 -12.84
N PRO A 191 8.42 -15.35 -11.57
CA PRO A 191 9.70 -14.74 -11.24
C PRO A 191 10.85 -15.65 -11.68
N PRO A 192 12.00 -15.12 -12.15
CA PRO A 192 13.17 -15.90 -12.57
C PRO A 192 13.94 -16.47 -11.36
N ALA A 193 13.25 -17.21 -10.49
CA ALA A 193 13.79 -17.82 -9.28
C ALA A 193 13.29 -19.26 -9.13
N ASP A 194 14.07 -20.09 -8.45
CA ASP A 194 13.63 -21.42 -8.02
C ASP A 194 12.60 -21.27 -6.88
N LEU A 195 11.34 -21.52 -7.21
CA LEU A 195 10.20 -21.40 -6.30
C LEU A 195 10.01 -22.62 -5.39
N SER A 196 10.84 -23.65 -5.51
CA SER A 196 10.87 -24.77 -4.56
C SER A 196 11.50 -24.38 -3.22
N HIS A 197 12.33 -23.33 -3.20
CA HIS A 197 12.90 -22.78 -1.98
C HIS A 197 11.89 -21.93 -1.22
N ARG A 198 11.86 -22.08 0.11
CA ARG A 198 11.05 -21.22 0.98
C ARG A 198 11.82 -19.95 1.34
N LEU A 199 11.16 -18.80 1.21
CA LEU A 199 11.67 -17.53 1.72
C LEU A 199 11.87 -17.60 3.23
N ARG A 200 13.08 -17.28 3.71
CA ARG A 200 13.39 -17.20 5.14
C ARG A 200 13.63 -15.75 5.54
N VAL A 201 12.70 -15.16 6.29
CA VAL A 201 12.88 -13.82 6.86
C VAL A 201 13.39 -13.97 8.29
N VAL A 202 14.58 -13.42 8.57
CA VAL A 202 15.24 -13.51 9.89
C VAL A 202 15.13 -12.22 10.70
N GLY A 203 14.76 -11.13 10.05
CA GLY A 203 14.51 -9.84 10.69
C GLY A 203 13.63 -8.98 9.82
N ARG A 204 12.81 -8.14 10.44
CA ARG A 204 11.96 -7.18 9.74
C ARG A 204 11.73 -5.94 10.58
N ALA A 205 11.69 -4.80 9.93
CA ALA A 205 11.32 -3.54 10.54
C ALA A 205 10.72 -2.61 9.48
N GLY A 206 9.89 -1.66 9.90
CA GLY A 206 9.38 -0.64 9.00
C GLY A 206 9.28 0.72 9.68
N CYS A 207 9.23 1.77 8.88
CA CYS A 207 8.94 3.12 9.34
C CYS A 207 7.84 3.80 8.49
N ASP A 208 7.18 4.76 9.11
CA ASP A 208 6.24 5.66 8.44
C ASP A 208 6.24 7.02 9.15
N LEU A 209 5.86 8.10 8.44
CA LEU A 209 5.68 9.42 9.07
C LEU A 209 4.47 9.45 10.01
N SER A 210 3.42 8.71 9.65
CA SER A 210 2.16 8.63 10.37
C SER A 210 1.70 7.17 10.43
N PRO A 211 2.43 6.30 11.16
CA PRO A 211 2.11 4.88 11.21
C PRO A 211 0.71 4.65 11.79
N VAL A 212 0.02 3.65 11.24
CA VAL A 212 -1.32 3.25 11.70
C VAL A 212 -1.16 2.03 12.61
N ASP A 213 -1.65 2.13 13.85
CA ASP A 213 -1.56 1.01 14.79
C ASP A 213 -2.69 0.00 14.56
N VAL A 214 -2.40 -1.01 13.74
CA VAL A 214 -3.34 -2.09 13.39
C VAL A 214 -3.65 -3.05 14.53
N SER A 215 -2.99 -2.93 15.69
CA SER A 215 -3.35 -3.67 16.90
C SER A 215 -4.56 -3.04 17.62
N THR A 216 -4.92 -1.81 17.27
CA THR A 216 -6.06 -1.09 17.84
C THR A 216 -7.26 -1.12 16.89
N GLU A 217 -8.47 -1.12 17.46
CA GLU A 217 -9.69 -1.03 16.66
C GLU A 217 -9.72 0.26 15.81
N ASP A 218 -9.22 1.36 16.35
CA ASP A 218 -9.16 2.63 15.62
C ASP A 218 -8.27 2.54 14.37
N GLY A 219 -7.09 1.93 14.47
CA GLY A 219 -6.20 1.74 13.33
C GLY A 219 -6.75 0.78 12.28
N ARG A 220 -7.40 -0.31 12.71
CA ARG A 220 -8.08 -1.26 11.82
C ARG A 220 -9.19 -0.55 11.03
N LEU A 221 -10.10 0.13 11.74
CA LEU A 221 -11.17 0.90 11.11
C LEU A 221 -10.62 2.03 10.23
N HIS A 222 -9.46 2.61 10.56
CA HIS A 222 -8.84 3.67 9.76
C HIS A 222 -8.41 3.13 8.39
N LEU A 223 -7.63 2.04 8.36
CA LEU A 223 -7.23 1.42 7.10
C LEU A 223 -8.45 0.91 6.31
N SER A 224 -9.42 0.28 7.00
CA SER A 224 -10.66 -0.18 6.40
C SER A 224 -11.44 0.94 5.73
N SER A 225 -11.50 2.13 6.34
CA SER A 225 -12.27 3.24 5.78
C SER A 225 -11.75 3.74 4.43
N PHE A 226 -10.47 3.48 4.10
CA PHE A 226 -9.89 3.83 2.81
C PHE A 226 -10.01 2.76 1.72
N VAL A 227 -10.64 1.63 2.02
CA VAL A 227 -11.09 0.69 0.98
C VAL A 227 -12.49 1.11 0.53
N TRP A 228 -12.68 1.25 -0.79
CA TRP A 228 -14.01 1.55 -1.34
C TRP A 228 -14.99 0.45 -0.96
N ALA A 229 -16.15 0.85 -0.44
CA ALA A 229 -17.08 -0.05 0.25
C ALA A 229 -17.66 -1.15 -0.66
N ASP A 230 -17.69 -0.93 -1.96
CA ASP A 230 -18.15 -1.86 -3.00
C ASP A 230 -17.03 -2.73 -3.59
N GLN A 231 -15.77 -2.55 -3.17
CA GLN A 231 -14.65 -3.43 -3.55
C GLN A 231 -14.45 -4.56 -2.54
N LEU A 232 -15.44 -5.46 -2.44
CA LEU A 232 -15.47 -6.53 -1.44
C LEU A 232 -14.23 -7.46 -1.46
N GLY A 233 -13.65 -7.72 -2.63
CA GLY A 233 -12.41 -8.50 -2.73
C GLY A 233 -11.23 -7.83 -2.02
N ARG A 234 -11.10 -6.50 -2.14
CA ARG A 234 -10.07 -5.74 -1.41
C ARG A 234 -10.39 -5.60 0.07
N TRP A 235 -11.68 -5.45 0.40
CA TRP A 235 -12.16 -5.38 1.77
C TRP A 235 -11.82 -6.66 2.55
N ASN A 236 -12.14 -7.83 1.99
CA ASN A 236 -11.84 -9.12 2.60
C ASN A 236 -10.33 -9.33 2.72
N ARG A 237 -9.57 -9.05 1.66
CA ARG A 237 -8.11 -9.13 1.69
C ARG A 237 -7.48 -8.25 2.78
N LEU A 238 -7.98 -7.04 2.99
CA LEU A 238 -7.50 -6.17 4.07
C LEU A 238 -7.82 -6.79 5.43
N ARG A 239 -9.03 -7.32 5.63
CA ARG A 239 -9.41 -7.97 6.89
C ARG A 239 -8.52 -9.18 7.20
N ASP A 240 -8.32 -10.05 6.22
CA ASP A 240 -7.44 -11.21 6.35
C ASP A 240 -6.00 -10.79 6.70
N ALA A 241 -5.51 -9.71 6.08
CA ALA A 241 -4.21 -9.14 6.40
C ALA A 241 -4.13 -8.54 7.81
N LEU A 242 -5.20 -7.91 8.30
CA LEU A 242 -5.29 -7.40 9.67
C LEU A 242 -5.39 -8.54 10.70
N ASP A 243 -6.05 -9.64 10.37
CA ASP A 243 -6.13 -10.82 11.22
C ASP A 243 -4.76 -11.52 11.28
N LEU A 244 -4.08 -11.66 10.14
CA LEU A 244 -2.67 -12.11 10.09
C LEU A 244 -1.74 -11.12 10.81
N ALA A 245 -2.05 -9.81 10.79
CA ALA A 245 -1.28 -8.80 11.51
C ALA A 245 -1.25 -9.07 13.02
N ALA A 246 -2.39 -9.50 13.56
CA ALA A 246 -2.58 -9.75 14.98
C ALA A 246 -1.84 -11.00 15.49
N THR A 247 -1.66 -12.03 14.66
CA THR A 247 -0.95 -13.25 15.06
C THR A 247 0.57 -13.08 15.12
N ASP A 248 1.10 -12.06 14.45
CA ASP A 248 2.54 -11.87 14.30
C ASP A 248 2.93 -10.36 14.30
N PRO A 249 2.74 -9.63 15.41
CA PRO A 249 2.78 -8.17 15.39
C PRO A 249 4.15 -7.59 14.98
N VAL A 250 4.14 -6.52 14.19
CA VAL A 250 5.35 -5.76 13.82
C VAL A 250 5.12 -4.29 14.12
N LYS A 251 6.00 -3.71 14.94
CA LYS A 251 5.95 -2.28 15.26
C LYS A 251 6.53 -1.47 14.11
N VAL A 252 5.74 -0.57 13.55
CA VAL A 252 6.20 0.45 12.60
C VAL A 252 6.69 1.67 13.39
N GLU A 253 7.95 2.07 13.17
CA GLU A 253 8.55 3.23 13.84
C GLU A 253 8.02 4.53 13.20
N ARG A 254 7.59 5.49 14.02
CA ARG A 254 7.28 6.84 13.53
C ARG A 254 8.60 7.56 13.23
N SER A 255 8.96 7.66 11.96
CA SER A 255 10.21 8.29 11.53
C SER A 255 10.16 8.68 10.05
N ALA A 256 10.92 9.70 9.68
CA ALA A 256 11.26 9.93 8.29
C ALA A 256 12.09 8.74 7.76
N GLY A 257 11.84 8.36 6.50
CA GLY A 257 12.50 7.22 5.85
C GLY A 257 14.03 7.31 5.85
N PRO A 258 14.66 8.42 5.44
CA PRO A 258 16.12 8.51 5.37
C PRO A 258 16.83 8.38 6.72
N GLU A 259 16.32 9.04 7.75
CA GLU A 259 16.88 8.97 9.11
C GLU A 259 16.80 7.56 9.68
N TRP A 260 15.64 6.92 9.49
CA TRP A 260 15.44 5.54 9.91
C TRP A 260 16.33 4.57 9.14
N LEU A 261 16.45 4.72 7.82
CA LEU A 261 17.34 3.89 7.00
C LEU A 261 18.80 4.05 7.42
N ALA A 262 19.27 5.26 7.73
CA ALA A 262 20.63 5.48 8.18
C ALA A 262 20.94 4.69 9.46
N LYS A 263 20.00 4.68 10.42
CA LYS A 263 20.08 3.88 11.65
C LYS A 263 20.06 2.37 11.35
N GLN A 264 19.16 1.91 10.48
CA GLN A 264 19.00 0.47 10.19
C GLN A 264 20.15 -0.11 9.36
N LEU A 265 20.78 0.69 8.50
CA LEU A 265 21.86 0.28 7.60
C LEU A 265 23.26 0.51 8.20
N ALA A 266 23.36 1.16 9.37
CA ALA A 266 24.63 1.34 10.08
C ALA A 266 25.30 0.02 10.52
N ARG A 267 24.53 -1.08 10.57
CA ARG A 267 25.03 -2.42 10.87
C ARG A 267 24.52 -3.40 9.83
N ALA A 268 25.45 -4.11 9.21
CA ALA A 268 25.14 -5.22 8.31
C ALA A 268 25.15 -6.54 9.08
N GLU A 269 24.25 -7.45 8.73
CA GLU A 269 24.20 -8.79 9.28
C GLU A 269 24.91 -9.76 8.33
N ARG A 270 25.88 -10.51 8.87
CA ARG A 270 26.63 -11.49 8.08
C ARG A 270 25.73 -12.64 7.66
N ASP A 271 25.93 -13.10 6.42
CA ASP A 271 25.22 -14.20 5.78
C ASP A 271 23.71 -13.98 5.59
N VAL A 272 23.29 -12.71 5.66
CA VAL A 272 21.91 -12.24 5.49
C VAL A 272 21.86 -11.20 4.37
N LEU A 273 20.87 -11.33 3.48
CA LEU A 273 20.54 -10.28 2.51
C LEU A 273 19.68 -9.24 3.21
N THR A 274 20.21 -8.03 3.37
CA THR A 274 19.38 -6.89 3.78
C THR A 274 18.64 -6.36 2.55
N VAL A 275 17.31 -6.29 2.63
CA VAL A 275 16.46 -5.74 1.57
C VAL A 275 15.79 -4.49 2.09
N VAL A 276 16.10 -3.35 1.48
CA VAL A 276 15.29 -2.14 1.61
C VAL A 276 14.20 -2.22 0.55
N TRP A 277 12.94 -2.15 0.97
CA TRP A 277 11.83 -2.10 0.02
C TRP A 277 10.82 -1.01 0.35
N HIS A 278 10.04 -0.63 -0.66
CA HIS A 278 8.88 0.24 -0.49
C HIS A 278 7.91 0.04 -1.65
N SER A 279 6.64 0.37 -1.39
CA SER A 279 5.61 0.31 -2.42
C SER A 279 4.71 1.54 -2.39
N VAL A 280 4.63 2.24 -3.52
CA VAL A 280 3.80 3.43 -3.71
C VAL A 280 4.05 4.49 -2.63
N VAL A 281 5.31 4.67 -2.21
CA VAL A 281 5.70 5.67 -1.21
C VAL A 281 6.24 6.93 -1.89
N TRP A 282 6.88 6.78 -3.05
CA TRP A 282 7.78 7.79 -3.59
C TRP A 282 7.09 9.13 -3.80
N GLN A 283 5.85 9.11 -4.28
CA GLN A 283 5.02 10.29 -4.52
C GLN A 283 4.76 11.15 -3.27
N TYR A 284 4.81 10.56 -2.06
CA TYR A 284 4.58 11.26 -0.80
C TYR A 284 5.86 11.83 -0.18
N VAL A 285 7.03 11.37 -0.63
CA VAL A 285 8.34 11.77 -0.06
C VAL A 285 8.78 13.11 -0.64
N SER A 286 9.26 14.02 0.22
CA SER A 286 9.77 15.32 -0.20
C SER A 286 11.02 15.18 -1.09
N PRO A 287 11.32 16.13 -1.99
CA PRO A 287 12.54 16.08 -2.80
C PRO A 287 13.83 15.97 -1.96
N ALA A 288 13.87 16.64 -0.81
CA ALA A 288 14.99 16.59 0.13
C ALA A 288 15.16 15.19 0.73
N ASP A 289 14.07 14.59 1.22
CA ASP A 289 14.10 13.24 1.80
C ASP A 289 14.45 12.19 0.74
N ARG A 290 13.96 12.33 -0.50
CA ARG A 290 14.35 11.45 -1.61
C ARG A 290 15.86 11.52 -1.88
N ALA A 291 16.44 12.72 -1.83
CA ALA A 291 17.89 12.91 -2.03
C ALA A 291 18.69 12.29 -0.87
N MET A 292 18.27 12.54 0.38
CA MET A 292 18.91 11.97 1.56
C MET A 292 18.82 10.45 1.59
N GLY A 293 17.65 9.87 1.30
CA GLY A 293 17.46 8.43 1.24
C GLY A 293 18.33 7.75 0.18
N ARG A 294 18.48 8.37 -1.01
CA ARG A 294 19.43 7.90 -2.03
C ARG A 294 20.88 7.94 -1.55
N ALA A 295 21.28 9.00 -0.84
CA ALA A 295 22.64 9.11 -0.32
C ALA A 295 22.94 8.03 0.75
N VAL A 296 21.99 7.80 1.67
CA VAL A 296 22.08 6.74 2.68
C VAL A 296 22.20 5.36 2.02
N LEU A 297 21.36 5.07 1.02
CA LEU A 297 21.41 3.80 0.31
C LEU A 297 22.74 3.63 -0.47
N ALA A 298 23.24 4.70 -1.09
CA ALA A 298 24.51 4.66 -1.83
C ALA A 298 25.70 4.38 -0.91
N ASP A 299 25.76 4.99 0.27
CA ASP A 299 26.78 4.71 1.28
C ASP A 299 26.73 3.25 1.77
N ALA A 300 25.53 2.71 2.02
CA ALA A 300 25.35 1.31 2.39
C ALA A 300 25.72 0.35 1.26
N ALA A 301 25.35 0.67 0.02
CA ALA A 301 25.68 -0.11 -1.17
C ALA A 301 27.19 -0.18 -1.43
N ALA A 302 27.92 0.92 -1.20
CA ALA A 302 29.39 0.96 -1.32
C ALA A 302 30.11 0.05 -0.28
N LYS A 303 29.43 -0.29 0.82
CA LYS A 303 29.93 -1.17 1.89
C LYS A 303 29.44 -2.61 1.76
N ALA A 304 28.54 -2.90 0.81
CA ALA A 304 27.99 -4.23 0.63
C ALA A 304 29.08 -5.22 0.19
N THR A 305 29.05 -6.43 0.75
CA THR A 305 30.02 -7.49 0.45
C THR A 305 29.27 -8.76 0.03
N PRO A 306 29.95 -9.76 -0.58
CA PRO A 306 29.30 -11.04 -0.85
C PRO A 306 28.71 -11.73 0.38
N THR A 307 29.21 -11.45 1.58
CA THR A 307 28.68 -12.00 2.85
C THR A 307 27.66 -11.09 3.54
N THR A 308 27.52 -9.84 3.11
CA THR A 308 26.56 -8.87 3.65
C THR A 308 25.91 -8.10 2.50
N PRO A 309 25.17 -8.78 1.59
CA PRO A 309 24.62 -8.14 0.42
C PRO A 309 23.46 -7.21 0.79
N LEU A 310 23.23 -6.24 -0.07
CA LEU A 310 22.15 -5.26 0.05
C LEU A 310 21.31 -5.27 -1.23
N ALA A 311 19.99 -5.29 -1.10
CA ALA A 311 19.07 -5.07 -2.20
C ALA A 311 18.17 -3.86 -1.95
N LEU A 312 17.82 -3.18 -3.04
CA LEU A 312 16.70 -2.26 -3.12
C LEU A 312 15.63 -2.90 -4.00
N LEU A 313 14.44 -3.15 -3.45
CA LEU A 313 13.29 -3.69 -4.18
C LEU A 313 12.12 -2.72 -4.09
N VAL A 314 11.65 -2.17 -5.21
CA VAL A 314 10.63 -1.10 -5.17
C VAL A 314 9.48 -1.40 -6.10
N PHE A 315 8.25 -1.11 -5.66
CA PHE A 315 7.04 -1.23 -6.47
C PHE A 315 6.36 0.13 -6.58
N GLU A 316 6.59 0.85 -7.68
CA GLU A 316 6.22 2.26 -7.82
C GLU A 316 5.52 2.54 -9.16
N PRO A 317 4.58 3.51 -9.20
CA PRO A 317 3.96 3.92 -10.44
C PRO A 317 4.98 4.63 -11.35
N ARG A 318 4.93 4.29 -12.63
CA ARG A 318 5.65 4.94 -13.72
C ARG A 318 4.64 5.41 -14.74
N ARG A 319 4.82 6.65 -15.19
CA ARG A 319 3.96 7.23 -16.22
C ARG A 319 4.28 6.57 -17.56
N THR A 320 3.26 6.05 -18.22
CA THR A 320 3.29 5.62 -19.63
C THR A 320 2.58 6.68 -20.48
N ASP A 321 2.48 6.47 -21.79
CA ASP A 321 1.89 7.45 -22.71
C ASP A 321 0.44 7.80 -22.35
N ASP A 322 -0.35 6.80 -21.89
CA ASP A 322 -1.80 6.96 -21.63
C ASP A 322 -2.24 6.62 -20.18
N ASP A 323 -1.38 6.07 -19.30
CA ASP A 323 -1.75 5.70 -17.92
C ASP A 323 -0.52 5.62 -16.97
N TYR A 324 -0.71 5.04 -15.78
CA TYR A 324 0.35 4.60 -14.89
C TYR A 324 0.49 3.09 -14.91
N ARG A 325 1.72 2.62 -15.07
CA ARG A 325 2.12 1.23 -14.91
C ARG A 325 2.94 1.08 -13.64
N PHE A 326 2.61 0.14 -12.77
CA PHE A 326 3.39 -0.09 -11.56
C PHE A 326 4.49 -1.11 -11.86
N GLU A 327 5.74 -0.71 -11.66
CA GLU A 327 6.90 -1.53 -12.01
C GLU A 327 7.59 -2.04 -10.75
N LEU A 328 8.03 -3.30 -10.79
CA LEU A 328 8.82 -3.92 -9.73
C LEU A 328 10.30 -3.86 -10.10
N LEU A 329 11.08 -3.07 -9.38
CA LEU A 329 12.46 -2.78 -9.72
C LEU A 329 13.41 -3.29 -8.63
N LEU A 330 14.49 -3.96 -9.04
CA LEU A 330 15.50 -4.57 -8.17
C LEU A 330 16.88 -3.99 -8.48
N LYS A 331 17.56 -3.47 -7.46
CA LYS A 331 19.02 -3.29 -7.46
C LYS A 331 19.65 -4.17 -6.40
N LEU A 332 20.80 -4.76 -6.70
CA LEU A 332 21.49 -5.67 -5.78
C LEU A 332 23.01 -5.44 -5.80
N TRP A 333 23.56 -5.28 -4.60
CA TRP A 333 24.99 -5.03 -4.34
C TRP A 333 25.59 -6.12 -3.45
N PRO A 334 26.87 -6.51 -3.68
CA PRO A 334 27.80 -5.96 -4.67
C PRO A 334 27.66 -6.58 -6.09
N ALA A 335 26.61 -7.36 -6.35
CA ALA A 335 26.42 -8.08 -7.61
C ALA A 335 26.31 -7.18 -8.87
N GLY A 336 26.03 -5.89 -8.71
CA GLY A 336 25.90 -4.95 -9.82
C GLY A 336 24.64 -5.19 -10.66
N ILE A 337 23.64 -5.88 -10.10
CA ILE A 337 22.39 -6.20 -10.77
C ILE A 337 21.43 -5.00 -10.65
N SER A 338 20.81 -4.64 -11.77
CA SER A 338 19.78 -3.60 -11.88
C SER A 338 18.73 -4.06 -12.89
N LEU A 339 17.57 -4.48 -12.40
CA LEU A 339 16.51 -5.13 -13.19
C LEU A 339 15.16 -4.47 -12.93
N ASN A 340 14.38 -4.32 -13.98
CA ASN A 340 12.93 -4.24 -13.90
C ASN A 340 12.42 -5.67 -14.05
N LEU A 341 11.75 -6.19 -13.02
CA LEU A 341 11.29 -7.57 -12.97
C LEU A 341 9.93 -7.76 -13.65
N GLY A 342 9.21 -6.68 -13.95
CA GLY A 342 7.90 -6.72 -14.55
C GLY A 342 6.99 -5.60 -14.05
N TYR A 343 5.70 -5.73 -14.38
CA TYR A 343 4.72 -4.69 -14.14
C TYR A 343 3.33 -5.22 -13.78
N GLY A 344 2.52 -4.41 -13.10
CA GLY A 344 1.16 -4.79 -12.74
C GLY A 344 0.27 -3.63 -12.31
N ALA A 345 -0.86 -3.97 -11.71
CA ALA A 345 -1.80 -3.00 -11.17
C ALA A 345 -1.29 -2.37 -9.86
N GLY A 346 -1.77 -1.18 -9.52
CA GLY A 346 -1.36 -0.46 -8.30
C GLY A 346 -1.70 -1.16 -6.99
N HIS A 347 -2.57 -2.17 -7.03
CA HIS A 347 -2.90 -3.01 -5.88
C HIS A 347 -2.10 -4.33 -5.82
N GLY A 348 -1.18 -4.55 -6.75
CA GLY A 348 -0.28 -5.70 -6.81
C GLY A 348 -0.75 -6.85 -7.72
N THR A 349 -2.05 -6.97 -7.96
CA THR A 349 -2.63 -8.03 -8.81
C THR A 349 -3.58 -7.42 -9.87
N PRO A 350 -3.55 -7.89 -11.12
CA PRO A 350 -2.62 -8.86 -11.69
C PRO A 350 -1.20 -8.30 -11.88
N PHE A 351 -0.22 -9.18 -12.09
CA PHE A 351 1.18 -8.82 -12.35
C PHE A 351 1.81 -9.69 -13.44
N THR A 352 2.55 -9.05 -14.34
CA THR A 352 3.25 -9.69 -15.46
C THR A 352 4.75 -9.65 -15.19
N TRP A 353 5.39 -10.82 -15.19
CA TRP A 353 6.84 -10.95 -15.14
C TRP A 353 7.44 -10.69 -16.52
N ASP A 354 8.27 -9.65 -16.63
CA ASP A 354 8.92 -9.25 -17.88
C ASP A 354 10.26 -8.59 -17.54
N VAL A 355 11.30 -9.41 -17.51
CA VAL A 355 12.59 -9.01 -16.95
C VAL A 355 13.37 -8.22 -17.99
N THR A 356 13.63 -6.96 -17.67
CA THR A 356 14.41 -6.03 -18.49
C THR A 356 15.46 -5.31 -17.63
N PRO A 357 16.51 -4.72 -18.21
CA PRO A 357 17.43 -3.88 -17.46
C PRO A 357 16.70 -2.68 -16.84
N TRP A 358 17.00 -2.37 -15.57
CA TRP A 358 16.60 -1.09 -14.96
C TRP A 358 17.75 -0.11 -15.08
N GLU A 359 17.63 0.83 -16.01
CA GLU A 359 18.59 1.94 -16.20
C GLU A 359 18.59 2.94 -15.03
#